data_AF-A0A6A5H9Y5-F1
#
_entry.id   AF-A0A6A5H9Y5-F1
#
_cell.length_a   1.000
_cell.length_b   1.000
_cell.length_c   1.000
_cell.angle_alpha   90.00
_cell.angle_beta   90.00
_cell.angle_gamma   90.00
#
_symmetry.space_group_name_H-M   'P 1'
#
loop_
_entity.id
_entity.type
_entity.pdbx_description
1 polymer ?
#
loop_
_entity_poly.entity_id
_entity_poly.type
_entity_poly.pdbx_seq_one_letter_code
_entity_poly.pdbx_strand_id
1 'polypeptide(L)'
;MEIDEIVKIGITSKYMESIVKACCIRIRHRLVSLDGEFSSINLYYPRVILFCCTKAFNHPNAPKLTKEDLKPWLSETSTILENTRLLFTRIYNLFQCGPYTLIINPSTQNAREVLKIPEFRNFTVLFLSAQRFKKKQLDDVMEFERDDQDLRIIKGVIPEDYYHPNLFKFTDVHYCDARWIRLEHLLSIKNNFMITLGMNNLTISDINTFLHHWMNSEYELFKFISIDIEKGPSIPLDVLFRGITVLRGYRFGKWRRLISVSSPKTRNRQIMSIVWTDSRIDMSTWSIHERPKQGDRDDEPYVPEFKVLQLLKQRRVLNLKLKRVEEFSPEKQELIKKIDDRNNQLQLRGVEFNNGWPVLRGVDASVRVLA
;
A
#
# COMPACT_ATOMS: atom_id res chain seq x y z
N MET A 1 15.25 -30.75 16.43
CA MET A 1 15.70 -29.80 17.47
C MET A 1 14.98 -28.51 17.20
N GLU A 2 14.14 -28.10 18.14
CA GLU A 2 13.35 -26.89 18.01
C GLU A 2 14.26 -25.65 18.13
N ILE A 3 13.85 -24.52 17.54
CA ILE A 3 14.72 -23.33 17.48
C ILE A 3 15.03 -22.75 18.87
N ASP A 4 14.14 -22.90 19.85
CA ASP A 4 14.39 -22.46 21.22
C ASP A 4 15.46 -23.31 21.91
N GLU A 5 15.50 -24.62 21.64
CA GLU A 5 16.58 -25.51 22.10
C GLU A 5 17.92 -25.14 21.46
N ILE A 6 17.92 -24.81 20.16
CA ILE A 6 19.12 -24.35 19.45
C ILE A 6 19.66 -23.06 20.07
N VAL A 7 18.77 -22.11 20.39
CA VAL A 7 19.17 -20.87 21.05
C VAL A 7 19.72 -21.17 22.45
N LYS A 8 19.06 -22.03 23.24
CA LYS A 8 19.56 -22.48 24.56
C LYS A 8 20.95 -23.10 24.46
N ILE A 9 21.21 -23.94 23.46
CA ILE A 9 22.54 -24.52 23.21
C ILE A 9 23.56 -23.42 22.95
N GLY A 10 23.26 -22.47 22.06
CA GLY A 10 24.15 -21.35 21.76
C GLY A 10 24.45 -20.48 22.98
N ILE A 11 23.53 -20.39 23.93
CA ILE A 11 23.69 -19.62 25.18
C ILE A 11 24.71 -20.26 26.14
N THR A 12 24.87 -21.59 26.11
CA THR A 12 25.67 -22.32 27.11
C THR A 12 27.16 -21.97 27.10
N SER A 13 27.76 -21.68 25.94
CA SER A 13 29.18 -21.32 25.82
C SER A 13 29.51 -20.73 24.45
N LYS A 14 30.65 -20.02 24.34
CA LYS A 14 31.18 -19.53 23.05
C LYS A 14 31.47 -20.64 22.04
N TYR A 15 31.85 -21.83 22.53
CA TYR A 15 32.07 -23.00 21.68
C TYR A 15 30.76 -23.47 21.04
N MET A 16 29.70 -23.60 21.83
CA MET A 16 28.38 -23.98 21.32
C MET A 16 27.78 -22.91 20.41
N GLU A 17 27.99 -21.62 20.71
CA GLU A 17 27.64 -20.51 19.82
C GLU A 17 28.30 -20.67 18.43
N SER A 18 29.58 -21.06 18.40
CA SER A 18 30.32 -21.30 17.16
C SER A 18 29.78 -22.50 16.38
N ILE A 19 29.39 -23.57 17.08
CA ILE A 19 28.73 -24.74 16.46
C ILE A 19 27.41 -24.34 15.83
N VAL A 20 26.54 -23.65 16.58
CA VAL A 20 25.22 -23.22 16.07
C VAL A 20 25.38 -22.31 14.85
N LYS A 21 26.37 -21.41 14.87
CA LYS A 21 26.69 -20.56 13.73
C LYS A 21 27.13 -21.38 12.50
N ALA A 22 27.94 -22.42 12.70
CA ALA A 22 28.38 -23.31 11.63
C ALA A 22 27.22 -24.10 11.01
N CYS A 23 26.14 -24.36 11.75
CA CYS A 23 24.93 -24.99 11.22
C CYS A 23 24.18 -24.13 10.20
N CYS A 24 24.54 -22.85 10.00
CA CYS A 24 23.99 -21.98 8.96
C CYS A 24 22.46 -21.91 8.95
N ILE A 25 21.84 -21.95 10.14
CA ILE A 25 20.38 -22.00 10.27
C ILE A 25 19.79 -20.69 9.75
N ARG A 26 18.80 -20.81 8.87
CA ARG A 26 18.15 -19.67 8.22
C ARG A 26 16.89 -19.24 8.96
N ILE A 27 16.84 -17.96 9.34
CA ILE A 27 15.64 -17.29 9.85
C ILE A 27 15.05 -16.45 8.73
N ARG A 28 13.84 -16.80 8.26
CA ARG A 28 13.24 -16.14 7.09
C ARG A 28 12.75 -14.73 7.37
N HIS A 29 12.16 -14.51 8.55
CA HIS A 29 11.62 -13.22 8.96
C HIS A 29 11.83 -13.00 10.45
N ARG A 30 12.03 -11.73 10.81
CA ARG A 30 12.23 -11.30 12.19
C ARG A 30 11.39 -10.07 12.48
N LEU A 31 10.91 -9.97 13.70
CA LEU A 31 10.21 -8.80 14.21
C LEU A 31 10.86 -8.37 15.52
N VAL A 32 11.37 -7.15 15.54
CA VAL A 32 11.91 -6.52 16.75
C VAL A 32 10.84 -5.59 17.28
N SER A 33 10.34 -5.85 18.48
CA SER A 33 9.32 -5.05 19.14
C SER A 33 9.93 -4.29 20.30
N LEU A 34 9.81 -2.96 20.27
CA LEU A 34 10.30 -2.05 21.30
C LEU A 34 9.09 -1.38 21.96
N ASP A 35 8.70 -1.92 23.11
CA ASP A 35 7.52 -1.50 23.87
C ASP A 35 7.79 -1.56 25.37
N GLY A 36 8.84 -0.87 25.81
CA GLY A 36 9.25 -0.84 27.22
C GLY A 36 9.40 -2.24 27.80
N GLU A 37 8.65 -2.54 28.86
CA GLU A 37 8.64 -3.84 29.54
C GLU A 37 8.03 -5.01 28.74
N PHE A 38 7.59 -4.79 27.50
CA PHE A 38 7.09 -5.84 26.60
C PHE A 38 7.99 -6.02 25.36
N SER A 39 9.19 -5.43 25.39
CA SER A 39 10.13 -5.52 24.27
C SER A 39 10.59 -6.95 24.02
N SER A 40 10.58 -7.38 22.75
CA SER A 40 10.87 -8.76 22.36
C SER A 40 11.42 -8.86 20.94
N ILE A 41 12.12 -9.96 20.66
CA ILE A 41 12.57 -10.33 19.33
C ILE A 41 11.87 -11.62 18.93
N ASN A 42 11.14 -11.58 17.81
CA ASN A 42 10.36 -12.69 17.30
C ASN A 42 11.07 -13.21 16.05
N LEU A 43 11.41 -14.49 16.05
CA LEU A 43 11.94 -15.19 14.89
C LEU A 43 10.81 -15.99 14.26
N TYR A 44 10.73 -15.99 12.94
CA TYR A 44 9.73 -16.74 12.20
C TYR A 44 10.40 -17.66 11.18
N TYR A 45 9.88 -18.89 11.14
CA TYR A 45 10.33 -19.97 10.27
C TYR A 45 11.84 -20.25 10.40
N PRO A 46 12.27 -20.91 11.49
CA PRO A 46 11.47 -21.45 12.61
C PRO A 46 11.01 -20.41 13.65
N ARG A 47 9.94 -20.71 14.40
CA ARG A 47 9.24 -19.74 15.26
C ARG A 47 9.72 -19.78 16.72
N VAL A 48 10.17 -18.64 17.26
CA VAL A 48 10.44 -18.45 18.70
C VAL A 48 10.33 -16.97 19.09
N ILE A 49 9.94 -16.69 20.33
CA ILE A 49 9.87 -15.33 20.89
C ILE A 49 10.89 -15.20 22.02
N LEU A 50 11.74 -14.19 21.93
CA LEU A 50 12.81 -13.90 22.88
C LEU A 50 12.46 -12.63 23.65
N PHE A 51 12.25 -12.74 24.96
CA PHE A 51 11.88 -11.62 25.82
C PHE A 51 13.11 -11.05 26.54
N CYS A 52 13.38 -9.77 26.34
CA CYS A 52 14.45 -9.05 27.06
C CYS A 52 13.99 -8.50 28.42
N CYS A 53 12.70 -8.62 28.70
CA CYS A 53 12.00 -8.06 29.84
C CYS A 53 11.44 -9.16 30.76
N THR A 54 11.02 -8.78 31.97
CA THR A 54 10.41 -9.68 32.95
C THR A 54 9.00 -10.10 32.57
N LYS A 55 8.26 -9.27 31.82
CA LYS A 55 6.88 -9.55 31.40
C LYS A 55 6.85 -10.25 30.06
N ALA A 56 6.63 -11.57 30.08
CA ALA A 56 6.25 -12.32 28.90
C ALA A 56 4.73 -12.30 28.73
N PHE A 57 4.24 -12.23 27.49
CA PHE A 57 2.82 -12.40 27.20
C PHE A 57 2.51 -13.78 26.61
N ASN A 58 1.25 -14.21 26.77
CA ASN A 58 0.80 -15.49 26.27
C ASN A 58 0.46 -15.43 24.78
N HIS A 59 1.45 -15.71 23.93
CA HIS A 59 1.18 -16.11 22.55
C HIS A 59 0.99 -17.65 22.50
N PRO A 60 -0.19 -18.17 22.10
CA PRO A 60 -0.53 -19.59 22.25
C PRO A 60 0.29 -20.57 21.39
N ASN A 61 0.85 -20.12 20.26
CA ASN A 61 1.47 -21.01 19.26
C ASN A 61 2.97 -20.74 19.00
N ALA A 62 3.75 -20.35 20.01
CA ALA A 62 5.19 -20.10 19.84
C ALA A 62 6.00 -20.48 21.10
N PRO A 63 7.12 -21.22 20.96
CA PRO A 63 8.12 -21.35 22.02
C PRO A 63 8.62 -19.97 22.46
N LYS A 64 8.98 -19.85 23.74
CA LYS A 64 9.40 -18.58 24.35
C LYS A 64 10.66 -18.79 25.17
N LEU A 65 11.58 -17.85 25.05
CA LEU A 65 12.71 -17.71 25.96
C LEU A 65 12.53 -16.42 26.74
N THR A 66 12.50 -16.55 28.06
CA THR A 66 12.34 -15.45 29.00
C THR A 66 13.69 -14.78 29.28
N LYS A 67 13.67 -13.67 30.01
CA LYS A 67 14.89 -13.00 30.47
C LYS A 67 15.82 -13.96 31.24
N GLU A 68 15.27 -14.88 32.03
CA GLU A 68 16.06 -15.84 32.82
C GLU A 68 16.77 -16.86 31.91
N ASP A 69 16.08 -17.38 30.88
CA ASP A 69 16.69 -18.27 29.90
C ASP A 69 17.84 -17.60 29.13
N LEU A 70 17.71 -16.30 28.89
CA LEU A 70 18.64 -15.48 28.11
C LEU A 70 19.73 -14.81 28.96
N LYS A 71 19.74 -15.02 30.28
CA LYS A 71 20.60 -14.32 31.23
C LYS A 71 22.08 -14.24 30.80
N PRO A 72 22.73 -15.29 30.26
CA PRO A 72 24.15 -15.21 29.86
C PRO A 72 24.43 -14.27 28.67
N TRP A 73 23.41 -13.89 27.92
CA TRP A 73 23.52 -12.97 26.78
C TRP A 73 23.09 -11.54 27.10
N LEU A 74 22.48 -11.33 28.27
CA LEU A 74 21.95 -10.05 28.71
C LEU A 74 22.83 -9.46 29.82
N SER A 75 22.72 -8.15 30.01
CA SER A 75 23.37 -7.41 31.09
C SER A 75 22.33 -7.00 32.13
N GLU A 76 22.57 -7.31 33.40
CA GLU A 76 21.68 -6.93 34.51
C GLU A 76 21.63 -5.41 34.72
N THR A 77 22.69 -4.69 34.36
CA THR A 77 22.81 -3.23 34.54
C THR A 77 22.35 -2.42 33.33
N SER A 78 22.12 -3.07 32.19
CA SER A 78 21.72 -2.40 30.95
C SER A 78 20.21 -2.16 30.89
N THR A 79 19.83 -1.09 30.19
CA THR A 79 18.43 -0.79 29.89
C THR A 79 17.81 -1.87 29.01
N ILE A 80 16.47 -1.93 28.95
CA ILE A 80 15.76 -2.89 28.09
C ILE A 80 16.12 -2.68 26.62
N LEU A 81 16.27 -1.43 26.18
CA LEU A 81 16.65 -1.10 24.80
C LEU A 81 18.06 -1.62 24.48
N GLU A 82 19.02 -1.39 25.37
CA GLU A 82 20.39 -1.89 25.21
C GLU A 82 20.46 -3.42 25.19
N ASN A 83 19.74 -4.08 26.11
CA ASN A 83 19.63 -5.53 26.15
C ASN A 83 18.97 -6.09 24.88
N THR A 84 17.95 -5.41 24.36
CA THR A 84 17.31 -5.77 23.10
C THR A 84 18.27 -5.62 21.92
N ARG A 85 19.07 -4.55 21.88
CA ARG A 85 20.12 -4.34 20.87
C ARG A 85 21.20 -5.42 20.94
N LEU A 86 21.68 -5.76 22.14
CA LEU A 86 22.67 -6.82 22.36
C LEU A 86 22.15 -8.16 21.86
N LEU A 87 20.92 -8.52 22.24
CA LEU A 87 20.29 -9.75 21.81
C LEU A 87 20.08 -9.78 20.28
N PHE A 88 19.59 -8.68 19.69
CA PHE A 88 19.42 -8.56 18.24
C PHE A 88 20.73 -8.81 17.49
N THR A 89 21.82 -8.19 17.95
CA THR A 89 23.15 -8.33 17.36
C THR A 89 23.66 -9.77 17.45
N ARG A 90 23.47 -10.43 18.60
CA ARG A 90 23.84 -11.84 18.76
C ARG A 90 23.06 -12.75 17.82
N ILE A 91 21.74 -12.59 17.76
CA ILE A 91 20.87 -13.35 16.85
C ILE A 91 21.27 -13.13 15.40
N TYR A 92 21.57 -11.89 15.01
CA TYR A 92 22.05 -11.56 13.67
C TYR A 92 23.36 -12.27 13.33
N ASN A 93 24.27 -12.38 14.29
CA ASN A 93 25.57 -13.03 14.09
C ASN A 93 25.51 -14.57 14.13
N LEU A 94 24.51 -15.11 14.81
CA LEU A 94 24.34 -16.55 15.02
C LEU A 94 23.61 -17.23 13.85
N PHE A 95 22.68 -16.51 13.20
CA PHE A 95 21.80 -17.08 12.19
C PHE A 95 21.90 -16.37 10.84
N GLN A 96 21.63 -17.09 9.75
CA GLN A 96 21.44 -16.48 8.44
C GLN A 96 20.08 -15.79 8.41
N CYS A 97 20.09 -14.47 8.51
CA CYS A 97 18.87 -13.73 8.72
C CYS A 97 18.39 -12.99 7.47
N GLY A 98 17.09 -13.11 7.19
CA GLY A 98 16.40 -12.31 6.18
C GLY A 98 16.07 -10.87 6.64
N PRO A 99 15.26 -10.13 5.85
CA PRO A 99 14.76 -8.82 6.24
C PRO A 99 14.01 -8.87 7.58
N TYR A 100 13.94 -7.74 8.26
CA TYR A 100 13.23 -7.64 9.53
C TYR A 100 12.29 -6.45 9.59
N THR A 101 11.29 -6.61 10.44
CA THR A 101 10.29 -5.62 10.78
C THR A 101 10.64 -5.01 12.14
N LEU A 102 10.52 -3.69 12.25
CA LEU A 102 10.69 -2.96 13.49
C LEU A 102 9.33 -2.47 13.97
N ILE A 103 9.00 -2.69 15.24
CA ILE A 103 7.81 -2.15 15.89
C ILE A 103 8.27 -1.24 17.02
N ILE A 104 7.79 -0.01 17.02
CA ILE A 104 8.06 0.96 18.09
C ILE A 104 6.73 1.39 18.67
N ASN A 105 6.60 1.30 20.00
CA ASN A 105 5.58 2.05 20.73
C ASN A 105 6.18 3.38 21.18
N PRO A 106 5.86 4.50 20.50
CA PRO A 106 6.44 5.80 20.86
C PRO A 106 5.96 6.33 22.22
N SER A 107 4.94 5.69 22.83
CA SER A 107 4.48 6.02 24.18
C SER A 107 5.45 5.53 25.26
N THR A 108 6.25 4.50 24.97
CA THR A 108 7.18 3.87 25.91
C THR A 108 8.63 3.99 25.47
N GLN A 109 8.89 4.32 24.20
CA GLN A 109 10.22 4.41 23.60
C GLN A 109 10.38 5.70 22.78
N ASN A 110 11.58 6.28 22.78
CA ASN A 110 11.88 7.40 21.91
C ASN A 110 12.21 6.88 20.49
N ALA A 111 11.26 7.03 19.57
CA ALA A 111 11.41 6.56 18.19
C ALA A 111 12.65 7.15 17.49
N ARG A 112 12.95 8.44 17.73
CA ARG A 112 14.12 9.10 17.13
C ARG A 112 15.43 8.49 17.61
N GLU A 113 15.54 8.17 18.89
CA GLU A 113 16.73 7.52 19.45
C GLU A 113 16.90 6.11 18.87
N VAL A 114 15.82 5.33 18.84
CA VAL A 114 15.82 3.97 18.28
C VAL A 114 16.26 3.98 16.82
N LEU A 115 15.67 4.85 16.00
CA LEU A 115 15.98 4.92 14.56
C LEU A 115 17.41 5.41 14.28
N LYS A 116 18.05 6.08 15.23
CA LYS A 116 19.47 6.48 15.13
C LYS A 116 20.44 5.31 15.42
N ILE A 117 20.00 4.25 16.11
CA ILE A 117 20.84 3.09 16.46
C ILE A 117 21.23 2.33 15.17
N PRO A 118 22.52 2.21 14.84
CA PRO A 118 22.98 1.60 13.59
C PRO A 118 22.42 0.20 13.32
N GLU A 119 22.33 -0.65 14.34
CA GLU A 119 21.86 -2.03 14.27
C GLU A 119 20.38 -2.11 13.86
N PHE A 120 19.59 -1.09 14.19
CA PHE A 120 18.16 -1.02 13.87
C PHE A 120 17.85 -0.21 12.61
N ARG A 121 18.85 0.20 11.81
CA ARG A 121 18.58 1.02 10.60
C ARG A 121 18.02 0.23 9.42
N ASN A 122 18.41 -1.04 9.27
CA ASN A 122 18.16 -1.82 8.06
C ASN A 122 16.84 -2.63 8.09
N PHE A 123 15.77 -2.08 8.66
CA PHE A 123 14.44 -2.72 8.60
C PHE A 123 13.82 -2.55 7.22
N THR A 124 12.83 -3.38 6.89
CA THR A 124 12.00 -3.20 5.68
C THR A 124 10.69 -2.50 5.99
N VAL A 125 10.12 -2.75 7.17
CA VAL A 125 8.85 -2.16 7.60
C VAL A 125 8.96 -1.64 9.02
N LEU A 126 8.57 -0.38 9.23
CA LEU A 126 8.35 0.22 10.54
C LEU A 126 6.88 0.21 10.90
N PHE A 127 6.53 -0.43 12.01
CA PHE A 127 5.22 -0.31 12.63
C PHE A 127 5.27 0.66 13.81
N LEU A 128 4.31 1.58 13.84
CA LEU A 128 4.03 2.39 15.02
C LEU A 128 2.73 1.91 15.65
N SER A 129 2.77 1.71 16.97
CA SER A 129 1.61 1.30 17.75
C SER A 129 1.54 2.11 19.03
N ALA A 130 0.48 2.89 19.18
CA ALA A 130 0.17 3.63 20.40
C ALA A 130 -1.34 3.64 20.63
N GLN A 131 -1.79 4.11 21.80
CA GLN A 131 -3.21 4.42 21.97
C GLN A 131 -3.54 5.77 21.32
N ARG A 132 -2.68 6.77 21.52
CA ARG A 132 -2.78 8.10 20.94
C ARG A 132 -1.39 8.64 20.66
N PHE A 133 -1.18 9.19 19.47
CA PHE A 133 0.08 9.79 19.09
C PHE A 133 0.12 11.29 19.43
N LYS A 134 1.26 11.75 19.90
CA LYS A 134 1.59 13.18 20.01
C LYS A 134 2.27 13.62 18.72
N LYS A 135 2.05 14.87 18.32
CA LYS A 135 2.68 15.48 17.13
C LYS A 135 4.19 15.22 17.07
N LYS A 136 4.92 15.55 18.15
CA LYS A 136 6.38 15.33 18.24
C LYS A 136 6.81 13.89 17.96
N GLN A 137 6.05 12.89 18.43
CA GLN A 137 6.38 11.47 18.20
C GLN A 137 6.25 11.08 16.72
N LEU A 138 5.29 11.68 16.02
CA LEU A 138 5.10 11.48 14.59
C LEU A 138 6.17 12.24 13.81
N ASP A 139 6.44 13.50 14.15
CA ASP A 139 7.50 14.33 13.54
C ASP A 139 8.85 13.62 13.61
N ASP A 140 9.21 13.07 14.78
CA ASP A 140 10.45 12.30 14.99
C ASP A 140 10.62 11.14 13.99
N VAL A 141 9.53 10.52 13.53
CA VAL A 141 9.53 9.46 12.51
C VAL A 141 9.47 10.04 11.08
N MET A 142 8.65 11.07 10.88
CA MET A 142 8.48 11.74 9.57
C MET A 142 9.70 12.57 9.16
N GLU A 143 10.61 12.90 10.07
CA GLU A 143 11.91 13.52 9.79
C GLU A 143 13.00 12.49 9.46
N PHE A 144 12.81 11.21 9.77
CA PHE A 144 13.84 10.19 9.56
C PHE A 144 14.06 9.90 8.06
N GLU A 145 15.21 10.29 7.51
CA GLU A 145 15.48 10.25 6.06
C GLU A 145 15.61 8.83 5.49
N ARG A 146 14.48 8.23 5.09
CA ARG A 146 14.36 6.95 4.37
C ARG A 146 13.16 6.98 3.43
N ASP A 147 13.39 6.57 2.19
CA ASP A 147 12.40 6.46 1.11
C ASP A 147 12.30 5.04 0.55
N ASP A 148 13.15 4.11 1.01
CA ASP A 148 13.21 2.70 0.59
C ASP A 148 12.52 1.73 1.56
N GLN A 149 11.86 2.25 2.60
CA GLN A 149 11.22 1.49 3.67
C GLN A 149 9.72 1.78 3.75
N ASP A 150 8.98 0.86 4.36
CA ASP A 150 7.55 0.99 4.60
C ASP A 150 7.24 1.58 5.98
N LEU A 151 6.18 2.38 6.07
CA LEU A 151 5.61 2.86 7.33
C LEU A 151 4.18 2.37 7.51
N ARG A 152 3.89 1.76 8.67
CA ARG A 152 2.55 1.28 9.03
C ARG A 152 2.15 1.75 10.43
N ILE A 153 1.18 2.65 10.49
CA ILE A 153 0.53 3.06 11.74
C ILE A 153 -0.80 2.31 11.85
N ILE A 154 -0.73 1.11 12.43
CA ILE A 154 -1.86 0.17 12.45
C ILE A 154 -2.75 0.31 13.70
N LYS A 155 -2.31 1.05 14.70
CA LYS A 155 -3.04 1.26 15.95
C LYS A 155 -2.72 2.61 16.55
N GLY A 156 -3.77 3.31 16.96
CA GLY A 156 -3.69 4.56 17.70
C GLY A 156 -4.31 5.73 16.97
N VAL A 157 -4.81 6.70 17.73
CA VAL A 157 -5.41 7.93 17.20
C VAL A 157 -4.31 8.95 16.91
N ILE A 158 -4.32 9.48 15.68
CA ILE A 158 -3.46 10.59 15.26
C ILE A 158 -4.24 11.91 15.45
N PRO A 159 -3.61 13.02 15.90
CA PRO A 159 -4.28 14.30 16.02
C PRO A 159 -4.92 14.76 14.70
N GLU A 160 -6.17 15.22 14.72
CA GLU A 160 -6.93 15.59 13.51
C GLU A 160 -6.39 16.82 12.77
N ASP A 161 -5.64 17.66 13.48
CA ASP A 161 -4.95 18.85 12.97
C ASP A 161 -3.48 18.55 12.59
N TYR A 162 -3.06 17.29 12.66
CA TYR A 162 -1.71 16.90 12.30
C TYR A 162 -1.46 17.09 10.81
N TYR A 163 -0.32 17.71 10.50
CA TYR A 163 0.19 17.87 9.15
C TYR A 163 1.70 17.71 9.16
N HIS A 164 2.22 17.00 8.16
CA HIS A 164 3.65 16.91 7.93
C HIS A 164 3.93 16.72 6.43
N PRO A 165 4.86 17.49 5.80
CA PRO A 165 5.13 17.39 4.36
C PRO A 165 5.57 15.99 3.91
N ASN A 166 6.21 15.24 4.82
CA ASN A 166 6.72 13.89 4.56
C ASN A 166 5.71 12.75 4.80
N LEU A 167 4.42 13.02 4.93
CA LEU A 167 3.43 12.00 5.28
C LEU A 167 3.28 10.87 4.23
N PHE A 168 3.80 11.02 3.01
CA PHE A 168 3.84 9.98 1.97
C PHE A 168 5.25 9.68 1.43
N LYS A 169 6.31 10.00 2.19
CA LYS A 169 7.71 9.81 1.72
C LYS A 169 8.16 8.35 1.65
N PHE A 170 7.58 7.48 2.48
CA PHE A 170 7.93 6.07 2.56
C PHE A 170 7.39 5.32 1.34
N THR A 171 8.06 4.23 0.93
CA THR A 171 7.66 3.42 -0.24
C THR A 171 6.19 3.04 -0.15
N ASP A 172 5.85 2.40 0.97
CA ASP A 172 4.50 2.00 1.32
C ASP A 172 4.07 2.69 2.62
N VAL A 173 2.85 3.24 2.63
CA VAL A 173 2.27 3.90 3.78
C VAL A 173 0.91 3.30 4.12
N HIS A 174 0.72 2.92 5.38
CA HIS A 174 -0.57 2.48 5.89
C HIS A 174 -0.94 3.26 7.15
N TYR A 175 -2.03 4.02 7.07
CA TYR A 175 -2.67 4.70 8.20
C TYR A 175 -4.01 4.04 8.53
N CYS A 176 -4.09 3.30 9.63
CA CYS A 176 -5.34 2.67 10.06
C CYS A 176 -6.36 3.71 10.55
N ASP A 177 -5.90 4.73 11.30
CA ASP A 177 -6.66 5.97 11.54
C ASP A 177 -6.13 7.05 10.59
N ALA A 178 -6.90 7.29 9.54
CA ALA A 178 -6.64 8.27 8.49
C ALA A 178 -7.65 9.43 8.53
N ARG A 179 -8.38 9.65 9.63
CA ARG A 179 -9.37 10.76 9.76
C ARG A 179 -8.74 12.15 9.70
N TRP A 180 -7.45 12.25 10.04
CA TRP A 180 -6.63 13.44 9.89
C TRP A 180 -6.16 13.67 8.44
N ILE A 181 -6.28 12.68 7.55
CA ILE A 181 -5.97 12.83 6.13
C ILE A 181 -7.12 13.56 5.44
N ARG A 182 -6.78 14.67 4.78
CA ARG A 182 -7.71 15.52 4.04
C ARG A 182 -7.40 15.47 2.55
N LEU A 183 -8.31 15.99 1.73
CA LEU A 183 -8.16 16.02 0.28
C LEU A 183 -6.84 16.68 -0.13
N GLU A 184 -6.48 17.82 0.48
CA GLU A 184 -5.23 18.54 0.20
C GLU A 184 -3.98 17.69 0.39
N HIS A 185 -3.99 16.73 1.32
CA HIS A 185 -2.88 15.79 1.48
C HIS A 185 -2.79 14.86 0.28
N LEU A 186 -3.92 14.32 -0.20
CA LEU A 186 -3.95 13.46 -1.38
C LEU A 186 -3.48 14.20 -2.65
N LEU A 187 -3.82 15.48 -2.78
CA LEU A 187 -3.39 16.33 -3.90
C LEU A 187 -1.88 16.66 -3.87
N SER A 188 -1.22 16.43 -2.73
CA SER A 188 0.22 16.64 -2.55
C SER A 188 1.07 15.40 -2.83
N ILE A 189 0.44 14.23 -3.04
CA ILE A 189 1.13 12.96 -3.27
C ILE A 189 2.10 13.08 -4.46
N LYS A 190 3.33 12.60 -4.29
CA LYS A 190 4.32 12.50 -5.36
C LYS A 190 5.12 11.21 -5.22
N ASN A 191 5.13 10.42 -6.28
CA ASN A 191 5.95 9.22 -6.51
C ASN A 191 5.88 8.15 -5.40
N ASN A 192 4.68 7.83 -4.91
CA ASN A 192 4.50 6.77 -3.93
C ASN A 192 4.28 5.40 -4.59
N PHE A 193 4.61 4.29 -3.91
CA PHE A 193 4.29 2.96 -4.41
C PHE A 193 2.90 2.52 -3.94
N MET A 194 2.67 2.42 -2.63
CA MET A 194 1.42 1.94 -2.04
C MET A 194 0.94 2.86 -0.92
N ILE A 195 -0.33 3.27 -0.98
CA ILE A 195 -0.99 4.01 0.10
C ILE A 195 -2.23 3.24 0.56
N THR A 196 -2.36 3.01 1.86
CA THR A 196 -3.55 2.43 2.48
C THR A 196 -4.10 3.38 3.53
N LEU A 197 -5.33 3.84 3.31
CA LEU A 197 -6.07 4.69 4.23
C LEU A 197 -7.23 3.90 4.81
N GLY A 198 -7.16 3.62 6.11
CA GLY A 198 -8.23 2.98 6.87
C GLY A 198 -9.36 3.95 7.16
N MET A 199 -9.83 3.99 8.41
CA MET A 199 -10.89 4.90 8.85
C MET A 199 -10.55 6.35 8.49
N ASN A 200 -11.37 6.98 7.65
CA ASN A 200 -11.12 8.31 7.11
C ASN A 200 -12.43 9.11 6.95
N ASN A 201 -12.31 10.41 6.68
CA ASN A 201 -13.43 11.33 6.50
C ASN A 201 -13.63 11.75 5.02
N LEU A 202 -13.04 11.02 4.07
CA LEU A 202 -13.11 11.37 2.65
C LEU A 202 -14.49 11.02 2.10
N THR A 203 -15.13 11.99 1.46
CA THR A 203 -16.38 11.77 0.75
C THR A 203 -16.11 11.19 -0.65
N ILE A 204 -17.12 10.60 -1.27
CA ILE A 204 -17.04 10.18 -2.67
C ILE A 204 -16.74 11.38 -3.61
N SER A 205 -17.15 12.59 -3.23
CA SER A 205 -16.82 13.82 -3.97
C SER A 205 -15.34 14.19 -3.84
N ASP A 206 -14.72 13.95 -2.68
CA ASP A 206 -13.28 14.14 -2.50
C ASP A 206 -12.50 13.13 -3.35
N ILE A 207 -12.93 11.87 -3.39
CA ILE A 207 -12.33 10.85 -4.25
C ILE A 207 -12.48 11.22 -5.72
N ASN A 208 -13.65 11.73 -6.16
CA ASN A 208 -13.83 12.24 -7.52
C ASN A 208 -12.83 13.38 -7.84
N THR A 209 -12.64 14.31 -6.91
CA THR A 209 -11.68 15.42 -7.07
C THR A 209 -10.25 14.89 -7.17
N PHE A 210 -9.90 13.91 -6.34
CA PHE A 210 -8.61 13.23 -6.40
C PHE A 210 -8.39 12.49 -7.72
N LEU A 211 -9.41 11.83 -8.28
CA LEU A 211 -9.32 11.19 -9.60
C LEU A 211 -9.04 12.21 -10.71
N HIS A 212 -9.71 13.37 -10.69
CA HIS A 212 -9.42 14.46 -11.62
C HIS A 212 -8.00 14.97 -11.48
N HIS A 213 -7.51 15.11 -10.24
CA HIS A 213 -6.13 15.48 -10.00
C HIS A 213 -5.14 14.46 -10.56
N TRP A 214 -5.36 13.17 -10.31
CA TRP A 214 -4.54 12.10 -10.90
C TRP A 214 -4.50 12.16 -12.43
N MET A 215 -5.65 12.37 -13.08
CA MET A 215 -5.75 12.43 -14.53
C MET A 215 -4.94 13.58 -15.14
N ASN A 216 -4.81 14.70 -14.41
CA ASN A 216 -4.23 15.94 -14.90
C ASN A 216 -2.83 16.24 -14.34
N SER A 217 -2.37 15.47 -13.35
CA SER A 217 -1.05 15.66 -12.75
C SER A 217 0.07 15.28 -13.71
N GLU A 218 1.17 16.02 -13.64
CA GLU A 218 2.43 15.68 -14.33
C GLU A 218 3.21 14.60 -13.57
N TYR A 219 3.04 14.50 -12.25
CA TYR A 219 3.80 13.62 -11.37
C TYR A 219 3.12 12.29 -11.10
N GLU A 220 3.87 11.20 -11.07
CA GLU A 220 3.33 9.88 -10.77
C GLU A 220 2.84 9.89 -9.33
N LEU A 221 1.53 9.90 -9.07
CA LEU A 221 1.05 10.03 -7.69
C LEU A 221 1.36 8.74 -6.90
N PHE A 222 0.80 7.62 -7.35
CA PHE A 222 0.94 6.32 -6.69
C PHE A 222 0.93 5.18 -7.71
N LYS A 223 1.45 4.00 -7.36
CA LYS A 223 1.19 2.76 -8.11
C LYS A 223 -0.10 2.08 -7.64
N PHE A 224 -0.31 2.03 -6.34
CA PHE A 224 -1.48 1.44 -5.70
C PHE A 224 -2.00 2.34 -4.58
N ILE A 225 -3.31 2.45 -4.47
CA ILE A 225 -3.96 3.07 -3.32
C ILE A 225 -5.22 2.30 -2.94
N SER A 226 -5.41 2.11 -1.65
CA SER A 226 -6.60 1.53 -1.03
C SER A 226 -7.18 2.52 -0.05
N ILE A 227 -8.47 2.84 -0.19
CA ILE A 227 -9.18 3.77 0.68
C ILE A 227 -10.42 3.03 1.21
N ASP A 228 -10.48 2.84 2.53
CA ASP A 228 -11.68 2.31 3.16
C ASP A 228 -12.82 3.32 2.98
N ILE A 229 -14.03 2.82 2.75
CA ILE A 229 -15.24 3.63 2.64
C ILE A 229 -16.26 3.12 3.65
N GLU A 230 -17.15 4.01 4.08
CA GLU A 230 -18.26 3.61 4.93
C GLU A 230 -19.10 2.53 4.26
N LYS A 231 -19.46 1.50 5.03
CA LYS A 231 -20.22 0.36 4.51
C LYS A 231 -21.61 0.82 4.08
N GLY A 232 -21.84 0.82 2.78
CA GLY A 232 -23.08 1.30 2.17
C GLY A 232 -23.72 0.29 1.21
N PRO A 233 -24.99 0.50 0.83
CA PRO A 233 -25.70 -0.40 -0.08
C PRO A 233 -25.12 -0.39 -1.50
N SER A 234 -24.57 0.74 -1.95
CA SER A 234 -23.83 0.86 -3.21
C SER A 234 -23.02 2.16 -3.27
N ILE A 235 -21.94 2.18 -4.07
CA ILE A 235 -21.18 3.40 -4.34
C ILE A 235 -21.91 4.24 -5.40
N PRO A 236 -22.18 5.54 -5.15
CA PRO A 236 -22.81 6.41 -6.14
C PRO A 236 -21.84 6.71 -7.29
N LEU A 237 -21.87 5.86 -8.33
CA LEU A 237 -20.93 5.92 -9.45
C LEU A 237 -21.07 7.20 -10.29
N ASP A 238 -22.26 7.79 -10.32
CA ASP A 238 -22.55 9.08 -10.95
C ASP A 238 -21.82 10.23 -10.25
N VAL A 239 -21.63 10.15 -8.93
CA VAL A 239 -20.83 11.10 -8.14
C VAL A 239 -19.34 10.79 -8.29
N LEU A 240 -18.94 9.53 -8.10
CA LEU A 240 -17.53 9.10 -8.14
C LEU A 240 -16.86 9.40 -9.48
N PHE A 241 -17.57 9.16 -10.58
CA PHE A 241 -17.05 9.34 -11.94
C PHE A 241 -17.61 10.57 -12.64
N ARG A 242 -18.20 11.50 -11.90
CA ARG A 242 -18.73 12.74 -12.45
C ARG A 242 -17.67 13.45 -13.26
N GLY A 243 -17.99 13.72 -14.52
CA GLY A 243 -17.10 14.41 -15.44
C GLY A 243 -15.92 13.58 -15.94
N ILE A 244 -15.87 12.27 -15.69
CA ILE A 244 -14.77 11.38 -16.11
C ILE A 244 -15.26 10.43 -17.22
N THR A 245 -14.43 10.25 -18.25
CA THR A 245 -14.67 9.19 -19.25
C THR A 245 -14.15 7.87 -18.71
N VAL A 246 -15.06 6.93 -18.44
CA VAL A 246 -14.75 5.63 -17.85
C VAL A 246 -15.10 4.52 -18.81
N LEU A 247 -14.26 3.50 -18.89
CA LEU A 247 -14.52 2.25 -19.60
C LEU A 247 -14.70 1.11 -18.59
N ARG A 248 -15.71 0.27 -18.76
CA ARG A 248 -15.81 -0.99 -18.03
C ARG A 248 -15.08 -2.08 -18.81
N GLY A 249 -14.06 -2.67 -18.20
CA GLY A 249 -13.25 -3.74 -18.80
C GLY A 249 -13.11 -4.94 -17.86
N TYR A 250 -12.84 -6.13 -18.40
CA TYR A 250 -12.61 -7.34 -17.62
C TYR A 250 -11.11 -7.61 -17.49
N ARG A 251 -10.60 -7.57 -16.26
CA ARG A 251 -9.17 -7.69 -15.94
C ARG A 251 -8.95 -8.46 -14.64
N PHE A 252 -7.96 -9.33 -14.61
CA PHE A 252 -7.61 -10.20 -13.49
C PHE A 252 -8.78 -11.06 -12.99
N GLY A 253 -9.66 -11.48 -13.91
CA GLY A 253 -10.86 -12.25 -13.60
C GLY A 253 -11.98 -11.46 -12.92
N LYS A 254 -11.99 -10.12 -13.01
CA LYS A 254 -13.03 -9.26 -12.44
C LYS A 254 -13.35 -8.07 -13.35
N TRP A 255 -14.57 -7.57 -13.27
CA TRP A 255 -14.94 -6.31 -13.91
C TRP A 255 -14.32 -5.13 -13.19
N ARG A 256 -13.73 -4.20 -13.94
CA ARG A 256 -13.05 -3.01 -13.43
C ARG A 256 -13.55 -1.74 -14.13
N ARG A 257 -13.37 -0.60 -13.48
CA ARG A 257 -13.52 0.72 -14.11
C ARG A 257 -12.15 1.23 -14.49
N LEU A 258 -11.98 1.60 -15.75
CA LEU A 258 -10.74 2.04 -16.33
C LEU A 258 -10.87 3.51 -16.71
N ILE A 259 -9.90 4.30 -16.30
CA ILE A 259 -9.76 5.71 -16.67
C ILE A 259 -8.33 5.94 -17.18
N SER A 260 -8.13 6.98 -17.98
CA SER A 260 -6.80 7.31 -18.48
C SER A 260 -6.45 8.76 -18.22
N VAL A 261 -5.15 9.03 -18.15
CA VAL A 261 -4.58 10.38 -18.02
C VAL A 261 -5.03 11.29 -19.16
N SER A 262 -5.12 12.58 -18.89
CA SER A 262 -5.47 13.62 -19.88
C SER A 262 -4.35 13.84 -20.90
N SER A 263 -3.08 13.75 -20.45
CA SER A 263 -1.88 13.96 -21.26
C SER A 263 -0.98 12.71 -21.25
N PRO A 264 -1.18 11.75 -22.18
CA PRO A 264 -0.49 10.45 -22.12
C PRO A 264 1.03 10.50 -22.29
N LYS A 265 1.54 11.52 -23.00
CA LYS A 265 2.97 11.64 -23.32
C LYS A 265 3.82 12.05 -22.12
N THR A 266 3.22 12.61 -21.07
CA THR A 266 3.93 13.09 -19.87
C THR A 266 3.94 12.05 -18.74
N ARG A 267 3.38 10.86 -18.99
CA ARG A 267 3.04 9.86 -17.96
C ARG A 267 3.58 8.49 -18.33
N ASN A 268 4.26 7.85 -17.39
CA ASN A 268 4.69 6.46 -17.56
C ASN A 268 3.53 5.50 -17.35
N ARG A 269 2.60 5.83 -16.44
CA ARG A 269 1.40 5.04 -16.16
C ARG A 269 0.17 5.77 -16.66
N GLN A 270 -0.28 5.42 -17.86
CA GLN A 270 -1.33 6.16 -18.56
C GLN A 270 -2.75 5.69 -18.22
N ILE A 271 -2.91 4.54 -17.56
CA ILE A 271 -4.21 3.99 -17.20
C ILE A 271 -4.32 3.70 -15.71
N MET A 272 -5.51 3.92 -15.15
CA MET A 272 -5.86 3.50 -13.80
C MET A 272 -7.00 2.49 -13.87
N SER A 273 -6.83 1.40 -13.13
CA SER A 273 -7.84 0.38 -12.87
C SER A 273 -8.39 0.58 -11.46
N ILE A 274 -9.71 0.76 -11.37
CA ILE A 274 -10.45 0.98 -10.13
C ILE A 274 -11.42 -0.19 -9.92
N VAL A 275 -11.38 -0.75 -8.71
CA VAL A 275 -12.32 -1.75 -8.20
C VAL A 275 -12.75 -1.36 -6.80
N TRP A 276 -13.86 -1.92 -6.32
CA TRP A 276 -14.34 -1.64 -4.98
C TRP A 276 -15.10 -2.84 -4.41
N THR A 277 -15.19 -2.87 -3.09
CA THR A 277 -16.07 -3.72 -2.29
C THR A 277 -17.15 -2.85 -1.64
N ASP A 278 -17.91 -3.42 -0.71
CA ASP A 278 -18.84 -2.68 0.15
C ASP A 278 -18.15 -1.77 1.16
N SER A 279 -16.84 -1.95 1.39
CA SER A 279 -16.08 -1.25 2.44
C SER A 279 -14.77 -0.62 1.96
N ARG A 280 -14.39 -0.75 0.68
CA ARG A 280 -13.10 -0.26 0.19
C ARG A 280 -13.12 0.07 -1.30
N ILE A 281 -12.36 1.09 -1.70
CA ILE A 281 -12.00 1.38 -3.10
C ILE A 281 -10.50 1.11 -3.28
N ASP A 282 -10.17 0.27 -4.27
CA ASP A 282 -8.80 -0.03 -4.66
C ASP A 282 -8.51 0.53 -6.05
N MET A 283 -7.41 1.26 -6.18
CA MET A 283 -6.96 1.84 -7.44
C MET A 283 -5.52 1.41 -7.73
N SER A 284 -5.24 1.09 -8.99
CA SER A 284 -3.93 0.66 -9.46
C SER A 284 -3.60 1.34 -10.79
N THR A 285 -2.39 1.85 -10.93
CA THR A 285 -1.96 2.57 -12.13
C THR A 285 -0.94 1.76 -12.91
N TRP A 286 -1.03 1.80 -14.23
CA TRP A 286 -0.25 0.94 -15.12
C TRP A 286 0.24 1.67 -16.36
N SER A 287 1.44 1.31 -16.81
CA SER A 287 1.88 1.55 -18.17
C SER A 287 1.03 0.74 -19.13
N ILE A 288 0.66 1.32 -20.27
CA ILE A 288 -0.16 0.59 -21.24
C ILE A 288 0.59 -0.53 -21.94
N HIS A 289 1.92 -0.51 -21.90
CA HIS A 289 2.80 -1.50 -22.55
C HIS A 289 3.33 -2.55 -21.57
N GLU A 290 3.21 -2.33 -20.26
CA GLU A 290 3.64 -3.33 -19.29
C GLU A 290 2.59 -4.44 -19.16
N ARG A 291 3.05 -5.64 -18.82
CA ARG A 291 2.18 -6.77 -18.45
C ARG A 291 1.81 -6.59 -16.97
N PRO A 292 0.58 -6.16 -16.64
CA PRO A 292 0.25 -5.81 -15.27
C PRO A 292 0.19 -7.07 -14.39
N LYS A 293 0.67 -6.97 -13.15
CA LYS A 293 0.75 -8.09 -12.19
C LYS A 293 0.10 -7.73 -10.87
N GLN A 294 -0.86 -8.52 -10.40
CA GLN A 294 -1.51 -8.33 -9.11
C GLN A 294 -1.49 -9.65 -8.32
N GLY A 295 -0.60 -9.74 -7.33
CA GLY A 295 -0.27 -11.01 -6.67
C GLY A 295 0.35 -11.98 -7.68
N ASP A 296 -0.13 -13.22 -7.68
CA ASP A 296 0.34 -14.28 -8.59
C ASP A 296 -0.33 -14.23 -9.97
N ARG A 297 -1.23 -13.27 -10.21
CA ARG A 297 -1.94 -13.13 -11.49
C ARG A 297 -1.29 -12.06 -12.36
N ASP A 298 -1.14 -12.36 -13.63
CA ASP A 298 -0.85 -11.37 -14.67
C ASP A 298 -2.05 -11.21 -15.62
N ASP A 299 -1.99 -10.19 -16.47
CA ASP A 299 -2.97 -9.95 -17.52
C ASP A 299 -2.27 -9.35 -18.75
N GLU A 300 -2.99 -9.21 -19.85
CA GLU A 300 -2.48 -8.58 -21.06
C GLU A 300 -2.28 -7.05 -20.89
N PRO A 301 -1.34 -6.44 -21.63
CA PRO A 301 -1.14 -5.00 -21.62
C PRO A 301 -2.41 -4.19 -21.95
N TYR A 302 -2.54 -3.00 -21.38
CA TYR A 302 -3.73 -2.13 -21.51
C TYR A 302 -3.85 -1.34 -22.82
N VAL A 303 -3.03 -1.64 -23.84
CA VAL A 303 -3.07 -0.95 -25.14
C VAL A 303 -4.48 -0.91 -25.76
N PRO A 304 -5.27 -2.00 -25.79
CA PRO A 304 -6.62 -1.98 -26.38
C PRO A 304 -7.58 -1.02 -25.66
N GLU A 305 -7.66 -1.12 -24.33
CA GLU A 305 -8.53 -0.31 -23.48
C GLU A 305 -8.14 1.16 -23.53
N PHE A 306 -6.84 1.43 -23.59
CA PHE A 306 -6.35 2.79 -23.71
C PHE A 306 -6.79 3.42 -25.05
N LYS A 307 -6.69 2.69 -26.17
CA LYS A 307 -7.19 3.17 -27.48
C LYS A 307 -8.70 3.45 -27.42
N VAL A 308 -9.47 2.58 -26.78
CA VAL A 308 -10.92 2.77 -26.59
C VAL A 308 -11.21 4.02 -25.74
N LEU A 309 -10.48 4.22 -24.64
CA LEU A 309 -10.63 5.41 -23.80
C LEU A 309 -10.32 6.71 -24.56
N GLN A 310 -9.32 6.71 -25.46
CA GLN A 310 -9.04 7.88 -26.31
C GLN A 310 -10.20 8.18 -27.28
N LEU A 311 -10.79 7.16 -27.90
CA LEU A 311 -11.97 7.31 -28.76
C LEU A 311 -13.18 7.83 -27.97
N LEU A 312 -13.42 7.30 -26.77
CA LEU A 312 -14.51 7.76 -25.90
C LEU A 312 -14.33 9.22 -25.47
N LYS A 313 -13.09 9.64 -25.17
CA LYS A 313 -12.75 11.04 -24.86
C LYS A 313 -13.04 11.97 -26.03
N GLN A 314 -12.58 11.61 -27.23
CA GLN A 314 -12.85 12.36 -28.46
C GLN A 314 -14.37 12.44 -28.73
N ARG A 315 -15.10 11.33 -28.61
CA ARG A 315 -16.56 11.30 -28.77
C ARG A 315 -17.25 12.24 -27.80
N ARG A 316 -16.82 12.26 -26.54
CA ARG A 316 -17.39 13.16 -25.52
C ARG A 316 -17.17 14.63 -25.87
N VAL A 317 -15.98 15.01 -26.35
CA VAL A 317 -15.70 16.38 -26.80
C VAL A 317 -16.61 16.76 -27.97
N LEU A 318 -16.77 15.88 -28.96
CA LEU A 318 -17.68 16.12 -30.09
C LEU A 318 -19.14 16.29 -29.63
N ASN A 319 -19.63 15.44 -28.73
CA ASN A 319 -20.98 15.55 -28.17
C ASN A 319 -21.20 16.87 -27.40
N LEU A 320 -20.18 17.35 -26.67
CA LEU A 320 -20.27 18.63 -25.97
C LEU A 320 -20.31 19.81 -26.95
N LYS A 321 -19.57 19.75 -28.07
CA LYS A 321 -19.65 20.74 -29.14
C LYS A 321 -21.02 20.72 -29.82
N LEU A 322 -21.52 19.52 -30.16
CA LEU A 322 -22.82 19.34 -30.82
C LEU A 322 -23.97 20.01 -30.04
N LYS A 323 -23.94 19.93 -28.69
CA LYS A 323 -24.95 20.58 -27.82
C LYS A 323 -24.94 22.11 -27.86
N ARG A 324 -23.88 22.74 -28.35
CA ARG A 324 -23.71 24.20 -28.39
C ARG A 324 -23.92 24.80 -29.77
N VAL A 325 -24.06 23.96 -30.80
CA VAL A 325 -24.17 24.37 -32.19
C VAL A 325 -25.64 24.51 -32.57
N GLU A 326 -25.95 25.53 -33.39
CA GLU A 326 -27.30 25.81 -33.87
C GLU A 326 -27.88 24.67 -34.70
N GLU A 327 -29.21 24.51 -34.59
CA GLU A 327 -29.93 23.30 -34.99
C GLU A 327 -29.86 22.97 -36.49
N PHE A 328 -29.61 23.96 -37.34
CA PHE A 328 -29.61 23.83 -38.80
C PHE A 328 -28.29 24.24 -39.47
N SER A 329 -27.20 24.33 -38.69
CA SER A 329 -25.90 24.67 -39.25
C SER A 329 -25.25 23.48 -39.98
N PRO A 330 -24.47 23.73 -41.06
CA PRO A 330 -23.64 22.71 -41.69
C PRO A 330 -22.65 22.05 -40.71
N GLU A 331 -22.18 22.80 -39.71
CA GLU A 331 -21.30 22.31 -38.65
C GLU A 331 -21.95 21.18 -37.84
N LYS A 332 -23.26 21.27 -37.57
CA LYS A 332 -23.98 20.22 -36.83
C LYS A 332 -23.97 18.89 -37.58
N GLN A 333 -24.20 18.91 -38.90
CA GLN A 333 -24.17 17.71 -39.74
C GLN A 333 -22.78 17.07 -39.76
N GLU A 334 -21.73 17.89 -39.85
CA GLU A 334 -20.35 17.42 -39.80
C GLU A 334 -20.00 16.77 -38.45
N LEU A 335 -20.44 17.38 -37.33
CA LEU A 335 -20.25 16.83 -35.99
C LEU A 335 -20.98 15.50 -35.81
N ILE A 336 -22.22 15.36 -36.30
CA ILE A 336 -22.97 14.10 -36.27
C ILE A 336 -22.20 13.01 -37.01
N LYS A 337 -21.76 13.28 -38.24
CA LYS A 337 -20.95 12.33 -39.02
C LYS A 337 -19.69 11.89 -38.28
N LYS A 338 -18.96 12.85 -37.69
CA LYS A 338 -17.77 12.55 -36.87
C LYS A 338 -18.11 11.70 -35.64
N ILE A 339 -19.25 11.91 -35.00
CA ILE A 339 -19.69 11.09 -33.85
C ILE A 339 -20.01 9.67 -34.31
N ASP A 340 -20.72 9.50 -35.42
CA ASP A 340 -21.08 8.20 -35.99
C ASP A 340 -19.83 7.41 -36.40
N ASP A 341 -18.87 8.06 -37.05
CA ASP A 341 -17.57 7.45 -37.38
C ASP A 341 -16.84 6.93 -36.13
N ARG A 342 -16.93 7.65 -34.99
CA ARG A 342 -16.34 7.20 -33.73
C ARG A 342 -17.13 6.06 -33.10
N ASN A 343 -18.46 6.08 -33.20
CA ASN A 343 -19.31 4.99 -32.74
C ASN A 343 -19.00 3.69 -33.50
N ASN A 344 -18.86 3.77 -34.83
CA ASN A 344 -18.48 2.63 -35.66
C ASN A 344 -17.10 2.07 -35.24
N GLN A 345 -16.12 2.94 -34.99
CA GLN A 345 -14.81 2.50 -34.49
C GLN A 345 -14.84 1.87 -33.10
N LEU A 346 -15.71 2.36 -32.20
CA LEU A 346 -15.91 1.78 -30.88
C LEU A 346 -16.55 0.39 -31.00
N GLN A 347 -17.58 0.24 -31.85
CA GLN A 347 -18.26 -1.03 -32.09
C GLN A 347 -17.31 -2.07 -32.72
N LEU A 348 -16.51 -1.68 -33.71
CA LEU A 348 -15.48 -2.53 -34.31
C LEU A 348 -14.43 -3.00 -33.29
N ARG A 349 -14.24 -2.26 -32.20
CA ARG A 349 -13.37 -2.63 -31.08
C ARG A 349 -14.09 -3.41 -29.98
N GLY A 350 -15.34 -3.82 -30.18
CA GLY A 350 -16.11 -4.62 -29.24
C GLY A 350 -16.68 -3.82 -28.05
N VAL A 351 -16.87 -2.51 -28.21
CA VAL A 351 -17.46 -1.65 -27.17
C VAL A 351 -18.98 -1.60 -27.30
N GLU A 352 -19.66 -1.85 -26.19
CA GLU A 352 -21.11 -1.76 -26.04
C GLU A 352 -21.52 -0.77 -24.96
N PHE A 353 -22.75 -0.26 -25.03
CA PHE A 353 -23.27 0.68 -24.04
C PHE A 353 -24.36 0.02 -23.20
N ASN A 354 -24.02 -0.35 -21.96
CA ASN A 354 -24.96 -0.93 -21.01
C ASN A 354 -25.38 0.14 -20.01
N ASN A 355 -26.65 0.53 -20.02
CA ASN A 355 -27.19 1.63 -19.20
C ASN A 355 -26.36 2.92 -19.34
N GLY A 356 -25.95 3.25 -20.58
CA GLY A 356 -25.12 4.42 -20.89
C GLY A 356 -23.63 4.28 -20.60
N TRP A 357 -23.17 3.19 -19.97
CA TRP A 357 -21.76 2.95 -19.69
C TRP A 357 -21.09 2.14 -20.80
N PRO A 358 -19.94 2.58 -21.33
CA PRO A 358 -19.19 1.79 -22.29
C PRO A 358 -18.56 0.57 -21.62
N VAL A 359 -18.76 -0.60 -22.21
CA VAL A 359 -18.25 -1.91 -21.77
C VAL A 359 -17.47 -2.51 -22.92
N LEU A 360 -16.21 -2.85 -22.67
CA LEU A 360 -15.41 -3.62 -23.63
C LEU A 360 -15.71 -5.10 -23.42
N ARG A 361 -16.26 -5.78 -24.44
CA ARG A 361 -16.36 -7.24 -24.41
C ARG A 361 -14.94 -7.81 -24.35
N GLY A 362 -14.65 -8.56 -23.30
CA GLY A 362 -13.44 -9.37 -23.28
C GLY A 362 -13.49 -10.38 -24.41
N VAL A 363 -12.35 -10.61 -25.07
CA VAL A 363 -12.12 -11.89 -25.75
C VAL A 363 -12.19 -12.94 -24.61
N ASP A 364 -13.25 -13.73 -24.57
CA ASP A 364 -13.55 -14.78 -23.57
C ASP A 364 -13.93 -14.35 -22.13
N ALA A 365 -15.15 -13.86 -21.97
CA ALA A 365 -15.91 -14.08 -20.73
C ALA A 365 -16.68 -15.41 -20.72
N SER A 366 -16.91 -16.02 -21.89
CA SER A 366 -17.69 -17.26 -22.06
C SER A 366 -16.86 -18.55 -21.96
N VAL A 367 -15.54 -18.51 -22.16
CA VAL A 367 -14.70 -19.72 -22.18
C VAL A 367 -14.04 -20.03 -20.83
N ARG A 368 -14.02 -19.08 -19.88
CA ARG A 368 -13.37 -19.26 -18.56
C ARG A 368 -14.31 -19.63 -17.40
N VAL A 369 -15.60 -19.85 -17.66
CA VAL A 369 -16.58 -20.29 -16.65
C VAL A 369 -16.75 -21.82 -16.64
N LEU A 370 -16.08 -22.53 -17.54
CA LEU A 370 -16.03 -24.00 -17.58
C LEU A 370 -14.56 -24.45 -17.64
N ALA A 371 -13.86 -24.32 -16.51
CA ALA A 371 -12.64 -25.08 -16.20
C ALA A 371 -12.46 -25.16 -14.68
#